data_AF-A0A965X3I1-F1
#
_entry.id   AF-A0A965X3I1-F1
#
_cell.length_a   1.000
_cell.length_b   1.000
_cell.length_c   1.000
_cell.angle_alpha   90.00
_cell.angle_beta   90.00
_cell.angle_gamma   90.00
#
_symmetry.space_group_name_H-M   'P 1'
#
loop_
_entity.id
_entity.type
_entity.pdbx_description
1 polymer ?
#
loop_
_entity_poly.entity_id
_entity_poly.type
_entity_poly.pdbx_seq_one_letter_code
_entity_poly.pdbx_strand_id
1 'polypeptide(L)'
;NCKGCHNPQTHDFNAGEEYSVSQIVEMIKSNPLLSGITISGGEPFCQPIACSELAREVHSLGLSVWCYTGFDFEEVSNSQLMRNIDVLVDGKFDESLKSADLQFRGSSNQRIINVPASLSIGKIITMS
;
A
#
# COMPACT_ATOMS: atom_id res chain seq x y z
N ASN A 1 6.27 8.43 -13.94
CA ASN A 1 6.77 7.63 -15.09
C ASN A 1 7.97 6.81 -14.70
N CYS A 2 7.74 5.58 -14.21
CA CYS A 2 8.78 4.58 -13.99
C CYS A 2 8.95 3.69 -15.24
N LYS A 3 10.19 3.35 -15.58
CA LYS A 3 10.51 2.45 -16.71
C LYS A 3 10.10 1.01 -16.33
N GLY A 4 9.42 0.32 -17.23
CA GLY A 4 8.99 -1.06 -16.99
C GLY A 4 7.79 -1.21 -16.04
N CYS A 5 7.04 -0.12 -15.78
CA CYS A 5 5.81 -0.20 -14.99
C CYS A 5 4.81 -1.19 -15.60
N HIS A 6 4.25 -2.07 -14.78
CA HIS A 6 3.20 -2.99 -15.23
C HIS A 6 1.85 -2.27 -15.42
N ASN A 7 1.65 -1.13 -14.73
CA ASN A 7 0.39 -0.38 -14.69
C ASN A 7 0.56 1.08 -15.17
N PRO A 8 1.12 1.36 -16.36
CA PRO A 8 1.32 2.75 -16.81
C PRO A 8 0.01 3.54 -16.94
N GLN A 9 -1.12 2.85 -17.14
CA GLN A 9 -2.46 3.44 -17.20
C GLN A 9 -2.92 4.07 -15.87
N THR A 10 -2.28 3.75 -14.74
CA THR A 10 -2.66 4.30 -13.43
C THR A 10 -1.91 5.59 -13.09
N HIS A 11 -1.15 6.17 -14.03
CA HIS A 11 -0.36 7.39 -13.80
C HIS A 11 -1.15 8.69 -14.03
N ASP A 12 -2.22 8.66 -14.83
CA ASP A 12 -3.03 9.85 -15.08
C ASP A 12 -4.02 10.05 -13.92
N PHE A 13 -3.88 11.18 -13.21
CA PHE A 13 -4.75 11.54 -12.10
C PHE A 13 -6.19 11.85 -12.52
N ASN A 14 -6.44 12.10 -13.81
CA ASN A 14 -7.78 12.38 -14.33
C ASN A 14 -8.45 11.15 -14.95
N ALA A 15 -7.79 9.99 -14.92
CA ALA A 15 -8.33 8.73 -15.40
C ALA A 15 -8.99 7.93 -14.26
N GLY A 16 -9.74 6.90 -14.63
CA GLY A 16 -10.42 6.00 -13.68
C GLY A 16 -11.84 6.45 -13.33
N GLU A 17 -12.35 5.89 -12.25
CA GLU A 17 -13.68 6.17 -11.71
C GLU A 17 -13.56 6.64 -10.25
N GLU A 18 -14.35 7.64 -9.88
CA GLU A 18 -14.40 8.13 -8.51
C GLU A 18 -15.29 7.23 -7.65
N TYR A 19 -14.78 6.84 -6.49
CA TYR A 19 -15.51 6.11 -5.47
C TYR A 19 -15.37 6.82 -4.13
N SER A 20 -16.45 6.86 -3.35
CA SER A 20 -16.37 7.22 -1.94
C SER A 20 -15.78 6.07 -1.13
N VAL A 21 -15.20 6.39 0.03
CA VAL A 21 -14.72 5.39 0.98
C VAL A 21 -15.85 4.43 1.37
N SER A 22 -17.05 4.95 1.61
CA SER A 22 -18.22 4.12 1.96
C SER A 22 -18.59 3.12 0.88
N GLN A 23 -18.53 3.48 -0.41
CA GLN A 23 -18.80 2.56 -1.50
C GLN A 23 -17.80 1.40 -1.50
N ILE A 24 -16.51 1.69 -1.31
CA ILE A 24 -15.46 0.66 -1.26
C ILE A 24 -15.66 -0.24 -0.03
N VAL A 25 -16.01 0.33 1.13
CA VAL A 25 -16.28 -0.44 2.35
C VAL A 25 -17.44 -1.42 2.17
N GLU A 26 -18.51 -1.02 1.48
CA GLU A 26 -19.62 -1.94 1.18
C GLU A 26 -19.19 -3.06 0.23
N MET A 27 -18.33 -2.79 -0.75
CA MET A 27 -17.75 -3.84 -1.60
C MET A 27 -16.91 -4.82 -0.76
N ILE A 28 -16.12 -4.34 0.19
CA ILE A 28 -15.31 -5.18 1.08
C ILE A 28 -16.22 -6.07 1.93
N LYS A 29 -17.26 -5.51 2.57
CA LYS A 29 -18.23 -6.28 3.38
C LYS A 29 -18.97 -7.34 2.57
N SER A 30 -19.19 -7.10 1.28
CA SER A 30 -19.84 -8.06 0.39
C SER A 30 -19.03 -9.34 0.15
N ASN A 31 -17.74 -9.33 0.49
CA ASN A 31 -16.84 -10.47 0.34
C ASN A 31 -16.36 -10.99 1.71
N PRO A 32 -17.05 -12.00 2.30
CA PRO A 32 -16.71 -12.53 3.62
C PRO A 32 -15.42 -13.37 3.63
N LEU A 33 -14.79 -13.61 2.48
CA LEU A 33 -13.55 -14.39 2.38
C LEU A 33 -12.29 -13.52 2.53
N LEU A 34 -12.44 -12.19 2.59
CA LEU A 34 -11.32 -11.29 2.76
C LEU A 34 -10.73 -11.43 4.17
N SER A 35 -9.40 -11.55 4.25
CA SER A 35 -8.63 -11.35 5.48
C SER A 35 -8.05 -9.94 5.59
N GLY A 36 -8.19 -9.15 4.53
CA GLY A 36 -7.56 -7.84 4.40
C GLY A 36 -7.72 -7.24 3.01
N ILE A 37 -7.20 -6.03 2.84
CA ILE A 37 -7.06 -5.38 1.53
C ILE A 37 -5.61 -5.00 1.26
N THR A 38 -5.31 -4.75 0.00
CA THR A 38 -4.07 -4.10 -0.43
C THR A 38 -4.41 -2.79 -1.15
N ILE A 39 -3.93 -1.68 -0.61
CA ILE A 39 -3.98 -0.36 -1.25
C ILE A 39 -2.76 -0.25 -2.18
N SER A 40 -3.00 -0.14 -3.48
CA SER A 40 -1.95 -0.05 -4.51
C SER A 40 -2.41 0.90 -5.63
N GLY A 41 -1.88 0.76 -6.85
CA GLY A 41 -2.27 1.55 -8.02
C GLY A 41 -1.12 2.43 -8.54
N GLY A 42 -1.42 3.69 -8.83
CA GLY A 42 -0.39 4.69 -9.18
C GLY A 42 0.52 5.01 -7.99
N GLU A 43 -0.02 5.71 -6.99
CA GLU A 43 0.69 6.01 -5.74
C GLU A 43 -0.32 6.33 -4.61
N PRO A 44 -0.55 5.42 -3.63
CA PRO A 44 -1.50 5.65 -2.53
C PRO A 44 -1.23 6.91 -1.72
N PHE A 45 0.04 7.30 -1.58
CA PHE A 45 0.42 8.51 -0.85
C PHE A 45 0.06 9.82 -1.57
N CYS A 46 -0.47 9.76 -2.80
CA CYS A 46 -1.10 10.90 -3.46
C CYS A 46 -2.57 11.12 -3.02
N GLN A 47 -3.20 10.15 -2.35
CA GLN A 47 -4.55 10.28 -1.78
C GLN A 47 -4.58 9.94 -0.27
N PRO A 48 -3.70 10.51 0.55
CA PRO A 48 -3.43 10.01 1.89
C PRO A 48 -4.61 10.18 2.85
N ILE A 49 -5.52 11.14 2.61
CA ILE A 49 -6.73 11.33 3.43
C ILE A 49 -7.71 10.19 3.20
N ALA A 50 -8.14 9.99 1.95
CA ALA A 50 -9.12 8.96 1.61
C ALA A 50 -8.59 7.54 1.88
N CYS A 51 -7.31 7.28 1.55
CA CYS A 51 -6.69 5.99 1.86
C CYS A 51 -6.60 5.73 3.37
N SER A 52 -6.30 6.76 4.17
CA SER A 52 -6.24 6.61 5.63
C SER A 52 -7.61 6.37 6.25
N GLU A 53 -8.65 7.03 5.73
CA GLU A 53 -10.03 6.80 6.16
C GLU A 53 -10.47 5.39 5.82
N LEU A 54 -10.25 4.94 4.57
CA LEU A 54 -10.55 3.57 4.15
C LEU A 54 -9.83 2.53 5.02
N ALA A 55 -8.54 2.72 5.27
CA ALA A 55 -7.76 1.79 6.08
C ALA A 55 -8.33 1.66 7.51
N ARG A 56 -8.74 2.77 8.12
CA ARG A 56 -9.39 2.77 9.43
C ARG A 56 -10.73 2.02 9.41
N GLU A 57 -11.55 2.26 8.40
CA GLU A 57 -12.83 1.53 8.24
C GLU A 57 -12.58 0.01 8.07
N VAL A 58 -11.57 -0.38 7.31
CA VAL A 58 -11.18 -1.80 7.14
C VAL A 58 -10.73 -2.42 8.46
N HIS A 59 -9.91 -1.73 9.26
CA HIS A 59 -9.53 -2.20 10.59
C HIS A 59 -10.75 -2.38 11.51
N SER A 60 -11.76 -1.52 11.40
CA SER A 60 -13.01 -1.67 12.18
C SER A 60 -13.78 -2.95 11.85
N LEU A 61 -13.55 -3.52 10.66
CA LEU A 61 -14.11 -4.82 10.23
C LEU A 61 -13.25 -6.01 10.67
N GLY A 62 -12.13 -5.78 11.38
CA GLY A 62 -11.19 -6.84 11.79
C GLY A 62 -10.29 -7.35 10.67
N LEU A 63 -10.13 -6.59 9.59
CA LEU A 63 -9.36 -6.94 8.40
C LEU A 63 -8.01 -6.20 8.37
N SER A 64 -6.97 -6.78 7.78
CA SER A 64 -5.64 -6.13 7.67
C SER A 64 -5.52 -5.23 6.44
N VAL A 65 -4.61 -4.25 6.48
CA VAL A 65 -4.31 -3.32 5.40
C VAL A 65 -2.84 -3.41 4.99
N TRP A 66 -2.62 -3.80 3.74
CA TRP A 66 -1.32 -3.71 3.07
C TRP A 66 -1.28 -2.48 2.17
N CYS A 67 -0.11 -1.88 1.98
CA CYS A 67 0.08 -0.74 1.09
C CYS A 67 1.36 -0.89 0.26
N TYR A 68 1.28 -0.62 -1.04
CA TYR A 68 2.43 -0.58 -1.94
C TYR A 68 2.70 0.85 -2.37
N THR A 69 3.95 1.29 -2.30
CA THR A 69 4.35 2.64 -2.71
C THR A 69 5.67 2.63 -3.46
N GLY A 70 5.87 3.60 -4.35
CA GLY A 70 7.16 3.85 -4.98
C GLY A 70 8.11 4.69 -4.13
N PHE A 71 7.65 5.20 -2.98
CA PHE A 71 8.47 5.93 -2.02
C PHE A 71 9.11 4.99 -1.01
N ASP A 72 10.17 5.45 -0.36
CA ASP A 72 10.77 4.77 0.79
C ASP A 72 9.98 5.12 2.06
N PHE A 73 9.94 4.21 3.04
CA PHE A 73 9.29 4.38 4.35
C PHE A 73 9.61 5.75 4.99
N GLU A 74 10.86 6.17 4.90
CA GLU A 74 11.36 7.43 5.45
C GLU A 74 10.63 8.64 4.86
N GLU A 75 10.34 8.62 3.55
CA GLU A 75 9.66 9.69 2.82
C GLU A 75 8.18 9.82 3.24
N VAL A 76 7.55 8.69 3.58
CA VAL A 76 6.10 8.64 3.87
C VAL A 76 5.78 8.51 5.35
N SER A 77 6.77 8.34 6.22
CA SER A 77 6.65 8.08 7.66
C SER A 77 5.74 9.06 8.42
N ASN A 78 5.69 10.32 7.99
CA ASN A 78 4.87 11.38 8.60
C ASN A 78 3.43 11.44 8.08
N SER A 79 3.08 10.65 7.06
CA SER A 79 1.72 10.59 6.51
C SER A 79 0.76 9.97 7.52
N GLN A 80 -0.46 10.50 7.60
CA GLN A 80 -1.52 9.91 8.44
C GLN A 80 -1.90 8.49 8.00
N LEU A 81 -1.73 8.16 6.72
CA LEU A 81 -1.98 6.82 6.19
C LEU A 81 -1.08 5.77 6.86
N MET A 82 0.17 6.12 7.22
CA MET A 82 1.10 5.21 7.90
C MET A 82 0.59 4.72 9.26
N ARG A 83 -0.32 5.46 9.91
CA ARG A 83 -0.88 5.05 11.20
C ARG A 83 -1.92 3.94 11.08
N ASN A 84 -2.37 3.65 9.85
CA ASN A 84 -3.47 2.74 9.57
C ASN A 84 -3.06 1.63 8.59
N ILE A 85 -1.76 1.43 8.35
CA ILE A 85 -1.24 0.33 7.52
C ILE A 85 -0.58 -0.70 8.44
N ASP A 86 -0.80 -1.99 8.16
CA ASP A 86 -0.11 -3.09 8.85
C ASP A 86 1.22 -3.44 8.17
N VAL A 87 1.22 -3.51 6.84
CA VAL A 87 2.38 -3.86 6.03
C VAL A 87 2.58 -2.85 4.91
N LEU A 88 3.78 -2.26 4.83
CA LEU A 88 4.20 -1.41 3.71
C LEU A 88 5.18 -2.18 2.84
N VAL A 89 4.92 -2.27 1.54
CA VAL A 89 5.90 -2.65 0.54
C VAL A 89 6.40 -1.38 -0.12
N ASP A 90 7.64 -1.00 0.16
CA ASP A 90 8.20 0.29 -0.20
C ASP A 90 9.26 0.21 -1.30
N GLY A 91 9.60 1.37 -1.87
CA GLY A 91 10.65 1.52 -2.88
C GLY A 91 10.17 1.29 -4.31
N LYS A 92 10.81 2.01 -5.24
CA LYS A 92 10.55 1.89 -6.69
C LYS A 92 10.88 0.50 -7.20
N PHE A 93 10.08 0.01 -8.14
CA PHE A 93 10.41 -1.19 -8.89
C PHE A 93 11.70 -0.99 -9.72
N ASP A 94 12.64 -1.93 -9.61
CA ASP A 94 13.87 -1.99 -10.38
C ASP A 94 13.91 -3.27 -11.21
N GLU A 95 13.79 -3.12 -12.54
CA GLU A 95 13.78 -4.23 -13.50
C GLU A 95 15.08 -5.06 -13.44
N SER A 96 16.22 -4.45 -13.11
CA SER A 96 17.51 -5.15 -13.00
C SER A 96 17.59 -6.06 -11.77
N LEU A 97 16.73 -5.82 -10.78
CA LEU A 97 16.63 -6.57 -9.53
C LEU A 97 15.35 -7.43 -9.46
N LYS A 98 14.67 -7.60 -10.60
CA LYS A 98 13.47 -8.43 -10.72
C LYS A 98 13.83 -9.91 -10.56
N SER A 99 13.05 -10.63 -9.77
CA SER A 99 13.12 -12.09 -9.69
C SER A 99 11.72 -12.68 -9.44
N ALA A 100 11.46 -13.87 -10.00
CA ALA A 100 10.22 -14.60 -9.79
C ALA A 100 10.15 -15.26 -8.40
N ASP A 101 11.28 -15.39 -7.71
CA ASP A 101 11.36 -15.99 -6.37
C ASP A 101 11.00 -14.99 -5.26
N LEU A 102 10.78 -13.71 -5.61
CA LEU A 102 10.43 -12.67 -4.65
C LEU A 102 8.96 -12.78 -4.28
N GLN A 103 8.68 -13.01 -3.00
CA GLN A 103 7.33 -12.97 -2.46
C GLN A 103 6.89 -11.53 -2.22
N PHE A 104 5.67 -11.19 -2.64
CA PHE A 104 5.01 -9.92 -2.36
C PHE A 104 5.75 -8.64 -2.82
N ARG A 105 6.74 -8.75 -3.71
CA ARG A 105 7.45 -7.60 -4.29
C ARG A 105 7.96 -7.90 -5.68
N GLY A 106 8.11 -6.86 -6.50
CA GLY A 106 8.57 -6.99 -7.88
C GLY A 106 10.09 -7.04 -8.02
N SER A 107 10.83 -6.40 -7.13
CA SER A 107 12.29 -6.30 -7.18
C SER A 107 12.93 -6.35 -5.79
N SER A 108 14.16 -6.85 -5.71
CA SER A 108 14.79 -7.19 -4.42
C SER A 108 15.16 -5.98 -3.55
N ASN A 109 15.18 -4.77 -4.13
CA ASN A 109 15.36 -3.52 -3.40
C ASN A 109 14.12 -3.09 -2.60
N GLN A 110 12.92 -3.57 -2.96
CA GLN A 110 11.70 -3.21 -2.25
C GLN A 110 11.66 -3.89 -0.89
N ARG A 111 11.29 -3.19 0.18
CA ARG A 111 11.26 -3.76 1.53
C ARG A 111 9.82 -4.06 1.92
N ILE A 112 9.58 -5.22 2.53
CA ILE A 112 8.31 -5.54 3.17
C ILE A 112 8.46 -5.16 4.64
N ILE A 113 7.69 -4.19 5.12
CA ILE A 113 7.90 -3.55 6.41
C ILE A 113 6.67 -3.77 7.30
N ASN A 114 6.90 -4.26 8.52
CA ASN A 114 5.90 -4.25 9.57
C ASN A 114 5.78 -2.82 10.13
N VAL A 115 4.73 -2.12 9.74
CA VAL A 115 4.58 -0.69 10.06
C VAL A 115 4.34 -0.46 11.55
N PRO A 116 3.42 -1.16 12.24
CA PRO A 116 3.21 -0.97 13.67
C PRO A 116 4.47 -1.19 14.51
N ALA A 117 5.22 -2.27 14.23
CA ALA A 117 6.48 -2.54 14.93
C ALA A 117 7.50 -1.44 14.65
N SER A 118 7.61 -1.01 13.38
CA SER A 118 8.60 0.00 12.99
C SER A 118 8.36 1.35 13.65
N LEU A 119 7.10 1.79 13.70
CA LEU A 119 6.69 3.02 14.36
C LEU A 119 6.88 2.94 15.89
N SER A 120 6.55 1.81 16.51
CA SER A 120 6.66 1.64 17.97
C SER A 120 8.10 1.71 18.47
N ILE A 121 9.08 1.21 17.70
CA ILE A 121 10.48 1.15 18.13
C ILE A 121 11.35 2.26 17.53
N GLY A 122 10.82 3.02 16.57
CA GLY A 122 11.56 4.04 15.82
C GLY A 122 12.67 3.48 14.91
N LYS A 123 12.52 2.25 14.41
CA LYS A 123 13.46 1.58 13.50
C LYS A 123 12.69 0.70 12.53
N ILE A 124 13.17 0.56 11.30
CA ILE A 124 12.50 -0.27 10.28
C ILE A 124 12.63 -1.75 10.64
N ILE A 125 11.49 -2.42 10.78
CA ILE A 125 11.36 -3.87 10.95
C ILE A 125 10.86 -4.46 9.65
N THR A 126 11.75 -5.14 8.94
CA THR A 126 11.41 -5.85 7.71
C THR A 126 10.89 -7.25 7.99
N MET A 127 9.98 -7.71 7.14
CA MET A 127 9.46 -9.07 7.10
C MET A 127 10.24 -9.86 6.04
N SER A 128 10.54 -11.12 6.34
CA SER A 128 11.20 -12.07 5.44
C SER A 128 10.19 -12.89 4.65
#